data_AF-A6KE08-F1
#
_entry.id   AF-A6KE08-F1
#
_cell.length_a   1.000
_cell.length_b   1.000
_cell.length_c   1.000
_cell.angle_alpha   90.00
_cell.angle_beta   90.00
_cell.angle_gamma   90.00
#
_symmetry.space_group_name_H-M   'P 1'
#
loop_
_entity.id
_entity.type
_entity.pdbx_description
1 polymer ?
#
loop_
_entity_poly.entity_id
_entity_poly.type
_entity_poly.pdbx_seq_one_letter_code
_entity_poly.pdbx_strand_id
1 'polypeptide(L)' 'MAQDFKTDLRFQSAEIGALQEASEAYLVGLFEDTNLGASHAKREIVMPKDIQLARRIRRE' A
#
# COMPACT_ATOMS: atom_id res chain seq x y z
N MET A 1 4.22 15.92 1.74
CA MET A 1 4.03 15.08 2.94
C MET A 1 5.00 15.57 4.02
N ALA A 2 4.57 15.61 5.29
CA ALA A 2 5.21 16.29 6.44
C ALA A 2 5.45 17.81 6.30
N GLN A 3 6.20 18.27 5.30
CA GLN A 3 6.49 19.70 5.09
C GLN A 3 5.25 20.50 4.67
N ASP A 4 4.33 19.87 3.93
CA ASP A 4 3.03 20.46 3.58
C ASP A 4 2.13 20.69 4.81
N PHE A 5 2.42 20.00 5.92
CA PHE A 5 1.67 20.13 7.17
C PHE A 5 2.33 21.16 8.10
N LYS A 6 3.67 21.12 8.22
CA LYS A 6 4.45 22.07 9.02
C LYS A 6 5.89 22.15 8.54
N THR A 7 6.36 23.37 8.30
CA THR A 7 7.78 23.65 8.03
C THR A 7 8.62 23.32 9.26
N ASP A 8 9.83 22.78 9.04
CA ASP A 8 10.79 22.35 10.08
C ASP A 8 10.33 21.20 11.00
N LEU A 9 9.35 20.40 10.59
CA LEU A 9 9.03 19.16 11.28
C LEU A 9 10.20 18.17 11.18
N ARG A 10 10.62 17.62 12.33
CA ARG A 10 11.64 16.58 12.43
C ARG A 10 11.04 15.32 13.05
N PHE A 11 11.41 14.17 12.51
CA PHE A 11 11.00 12.87 13.03
C PHE A 11 12.19 12.19 13.70
N GLN A 12 11.89 11.40 14.72
CA GLN A 12 12.84 10.44 15.26
C GLN A 12 13.10 9.34 14.24
N SER A 13 14.31 8.78 14.21
CA SER A 13 14.64 7.67 13.32
C SER A 13 13.72 6.46 13.51
N ALA A 14 13.30 6.18 14.76
CA ALA A 14 12.38 5.11 15.09
C ALA A 14 10.96 5.32 14.49
N GLU A 15 10.49 6.56 14.42
CA GLU A 15 9.17 6.89 13.85
C GLU A 15 9.15 6.69 12.34
N ILE A 16 10.24 7.03 11.66
CA ILE A 16 10.42 6.75 10.23
C ILE A 16 10.46 5.23 9.99
N GLY A 17 11.16 4.48 10.84
CA GLY A 17 11.19 3.02 10.77
C GLY A 17 9.81 2.38 10.93
N ALA A 18 9.03 2.84 11.91
CA ALA A 18 7.66 2.37 12.12
C ALA A 18 6.74 2.68 10.92
N LEU A 19 6.89 3.86 10.31
CA LEU A 19 6.14 4.23 9.10
C LEU A 19 6.52 3.34 7.91
N GLN A 20 7.81 3.03 7.75
CA GLN A 20 8.28 2.12 6.70
C GLN A 20 7.68 0.73 6.91
N GLU A 21 7.79 0.17 8.10
CA GLU A 21 7.29 -1.18 8.41
C GLU A 21 5.77 -1.29 8.19
N ALA A 22 5.00 -0.29 8.65
CA ALA A 22 3.56 -0.25 8.41
C ALA A 22 3.22 -0.12 6.91
N SER A 23 3.99 0.69 6.17
CA SER A 23 3.79 0.87 4.72
C SER A 23 4.11 -0.41 3.95
N GLU A 24 5.18 -1.10 4.30
CA GLU A 24 5.56 -2.39 3.69
C GLU A 24 4.51 -3.46 3.99
N ALA A 25 4.09 -3.60 5.24
CA ALA A 25 3.04 -4.57 5.63
C ALA A 25 1.74 -4.32 4.86
N TYR A 26 1.33 -3.05 4.73
CA TYR A 26 0.15 -2.68 3.95
C TYR A 26 0.30 -3.03 2.46
N LEU A 27 1.44 -2.67 1.85
CA LEU A 27 1.69 -2.91 0.42
C LEU A 27 1.80 -4.40 0.11
N VAL A 28 2.49 -5.18 0.95
CA VAL A 28 2.57 -6.64 0.82
C VAL A 28 1.17 -7.24 0.83
N GLY A 29 0.36 -6.92 1.85
CA GLY A 29 -1.00 -7.40 1.89
C GLY A 29 -1.81 -6.97 0.67
N LEU A 30 -1.71 -5.71 0.23
CA LEU A 30 -2.46 -5.21 -0.93
C LEU A 30 -2.08 -5.95 -2.22
N PHE A 31 -0.80 -6.26 -2.40
CA PHE A 31 -0.33 -7.01 -3.56
C PHE A 31 -0.72 -8.48 -3.51
N GLU A 32 -0.83 -9.10 -2.33
CA GLU A 32 -1.39 -10.45 -2.19
C GLU A 32 -2.83 -10.50 -2.73
N ASP A 33 -3.70 -9.59 -2.30
CA ASP A 33 -5.08 -9.51 -2.80
C ASP A 33 -5.16 -9.16 -4.29
N THR A 34 -4.28 -8.27 -4.75
CA THR A 34 -4.17 -7.89 -6.16
C THR A 34 -3.78 -9.09 -7.02
N ASN A 35 -2.83 -9.90 -6.54
CA ASN A 35 -2.39 -11.11 -7.22
C ASN A 35 -3.51 -12.15 -7.31
N LEU A 36 -4.27 -12.35 -6.22
CA LEU A 36 -5.47 -13.20 -6.21
C LEU A 36 -6.51 -12.70 -7.23
N GLY A 37 -6.73 -11.39 -7.33
CA GLY A 37 -7.61 -10.79 -8.32
C GLY A 37 -7.17 -11.03 -9.77
N ALA A 38 -5.87 -10.90 -10.05
CA ALA A 38 -5.30 -11.20 -11.37
C ALA A 38 -5.47 -12.68 -11.73
N SER A 39 -5.14 -13.59 -10.78
CA SER A 39 -5.29 -15.03 -10.95
C SER A 39 -6.74 -15.45 -11.15
N HIS A 40 -7.69 -14.87 -10.41
CA HIS A 40 -9.13 -15.08 -10.61
C HIS A 40 -9.58 -14.72 -12.03
N ALA A 41 -8.98 -13.68 -12.62
CA ALA A 41 -9.19 -13.29 -14.00
C ALA A 41 -8.34 -14.06 -15.03
N LYS A 42 -7.74 -15.20 -14.63
CA LYS A 42 -6.88 -16.07 -15.44
C LYS A 42 -5.64 -15.37 -16.02
N ARG A 43 -5.01 -14.50 -15.23
CA ARG A 43 -3.79 -13.78 -15.60
C ARG A 43 -2.75 -13.89 -14.50
N GLU A 44 -1.49 -13.92 -14.92
CA GLU A 44 -0.33 -13.85 -14.02
C GLU A 44 0.17 -12.39 -13.85
N ILE A 45 -0.06 -11.54 -14.85
CA ILE A 45 0.35 -10.12 -14.80
C ILE A 45 -0.74 -9.30 -14.12
N VAL A 46 -0.37 -8.68 -13.00
CA VAL A 46 -1.21 -7.72 -12.28
C VAL A 46 -1.41 -6.44 -13.09
N MET A 47 -2.60 -5.87 -13.02
CA MET A 47 -2.97 -4.63 -13.69
C MET A 47 -3.56 -3.62 -12.69
N PRO A 48 -3.58 -2.31 -13.02
CA PRO A 48 -4.16 -1.29 -12.15
C PRO A 48 -5.61 -1.58 -11.72
N LYS A 49 -6.41 -2.22 -12.59
CA LYS A 49 -7.78 -2.63 -12.26
C LYS A 49 -7.87 -3.67 -11.13
N ASP A 50 -6.84 -4.51 -10.98
CA ASP A 50 -6.78 -5.53 -9.92
C ASP A 50 -6.54 -4.86 -8.57
N ILE A 51 -5.66 -3.84 -8.54
CA ILE A 51 -5.41 -3.01 -7.34
C ILE A 51 -6.68 -2.23 -6.97
N GLN A 52 -7.32 -1.59 -7.94
CA GLN A 52 -8.57 -0.85 -7.71
C GLN A 52 -9.67 -1.76 -7.15
N LEU A 53 -9.78 -2.99 -7.67
CA LEU A 53 -10.71 -3.98 -7.15
C LEU A 53 -10.35 -4.43 -5.73
N ALA A 54 -9.08 -4.74 -5.47
CA ALA A 54 -8.60 -5.14 -4.14
C ALA A 54 -8.92 -4.08 -3.08
N ARG A 55 -8.62 -2.80 -3.36
CA ARG A 55 -8.95 -1.67 -2.47
C ARG A 55 -10.46 -1.54 -2.25
N ARG A 56 -11.27 -1.69 -3.32
CA ARG A 56 -12.73 -1.65 -3.22
C ARG A 56 -13.28 -2.78 -2.34
N ILE A 57 -12.71 -3.98 -2.40
CA ILE A 57 -13.11 -5.12 -1.55
C ILE A 57 -12.71 -4.88 -0.10
N ARG A 58 -11.52 -4.29 0.13
CA ARG A 58 -11.03 -3.89 1.46
C ARG A 58 -11.81 -2.73 2.10
N ARG A 59 -12.61 -2.01 1.33
CA ARG A 59 -13.39 -0.83 1.75
C ARG A 59 -12.50 0.37 2.12
N GLU A 60 -11.42 0.55 1.38
CA GLU A 60 -10.59 1.76 1.37
C GLU A 60 -11.10 2.77 0.33
#